data_AF-A0AAE1Z6K0-F1
#
_entry.id   AF-A0AAE1Z6K0-F1
#
_cell.length_a   1.000
_cell.length_b   1.000
_cell.length_c   1.000
_cell.angle_alpha   90.00
_cell.angle_beta   90.00
_cell.angle_gamma   90.00
#
_symmetry.space_group_name_H-M   'P 1'
#
loop_
_entity.id
_entity.type
_entity.pdbx_description
1 polymer ?
#
loop_
_entity_poly.entity_id
_entity_poly.type
_entity_poly.pdbx_seq_one_letter_code
_entity_poly.pdbx_strand_id
1 'polypeptide(L)'
;MVKIIYQSISMYLFYILCTNCQSTREERILFNIHVTDRRLLAKCKVPEQPKPINPINELSWDDDLAELASRQAMACNLSSQYNKQEVEKEYRDTVGINTADNADITNAVDSWFNEYKLYDYKTNTCLNPEDCLHYKRMVWSKSEFIGCSVGRCAEPEIKTGQIIVCYYSPMTSVKDSRPYEEDVNHPCPPPPPETTTIVVPTTTKIVITTEKLEMGPYGRYRCKCTCKP
;
A
#
# COMPACT_ATOMS: atom_id res chain seq x y z
N MET A 1 -36.77 30.13 17.31
CA MET A 1 -35.43 29.98 17.93
C MET A 1 -34.99 28.52 18.05
N VAL A 2 -35.78 27.61 18.62
CA VAL A 2 -35.39 26.19 18.81
C VAL A 2 -35.07 25.43 17.50
N LYS A 3 -35.84 25.63 16.43
CA LYS A 3 -35.55 25.01 15.10
C LYS A 3 -34.21 25.44 14.48
N ILE A 4 -33.81 26.68 14.69
CA ILE A 4 -32.55 27.24 14.15
C ILE A 4 -31.37 26.63 14.90
N ILE A 5 -31.49 26.50 16.22
CA ILE A 5 -30.47 25.87 17.08
C ILE A 5 -30.28 24.40 16.69
N TYR A 6 -31.37 23.65 16.44
CA TYR A 6 -31.29 22.25 16.02
C TYR A 6 -30.62 22.06 14.65
N GLN A 7 -30.92 22.94 13.67
CA GLN A 7 -30.25 22.91 12.36
C GLN A 7 -28.75 23.24 12.48
N SER A 8 -28.39 24.24 13.29
CA SER A 8 -26.99 24.61 13.51
C SER A 8 -26.20 23.51 14.22
N ILE A 9 -26.77 22.87 15.23
CA ILE A 9 -26.14 21.74 15.94
C ILE A 9 -26.02 20.51 15.02
N SER A 10 -27.06 20.21 14.24
CA SER A 10 -27.03 19.11 13.28
C SER A 10 -25.96 19.32 12.20
N MET A 11 -25.81 20.55 11.69
CA MET A 11 -24.80 20.88 10.68
C MET A 11 -23.38 20.82 11.27
N TYR A 12 -23.20 21.23 12.53
CA TYR A 12 -21.92 21.16 13.24
C TYR A 12 -21.52 19.71 13.58
N LEU A 13 -22.48 18.86 13.98
CA LEU A 13 -22.26 17.42 14.17
C LEU A 13 -21.91 16.73 12.85
N PHE A 14 -22.59 17.05 11.75
CA PHE A 14 -22.23 16.56 10.42
C PHE A 14 -20.83 17.03 10.00
N TYR A 15 -20.46 18.27 10.30
CA TYR A 15 -19.12 18.79 10.03
C TYR A 15 -18.03 18.02 10.81
N ILE A 16 -18.23 17.80 12.12
CA ILE A 16 -17.30 17.01 12.95
C ILE A 16 -17.18 15.56 12.46
N LEU A 17 -18.30 14.94 12.07
CA LEU A 17 -18.29 13.58 11.52
C LEU A 17 -17.56 13.51 10.17
N CYS A 18 -17.71 14.51 9.30
CA CYS A 18 -17.03 14.56 8.00
C CYS A 18 -15.52 14.88 8.11
N THR A 19 -15.08 15.67 9.09
CA THR A 19 -13.65 16.01 9.25
C THR A 19 -12.77 14.83 9.67
N ASN A 20 -13.36 13.79 10.27
CA ASN A 20 -12.61 12.62 10.77
C ASN A 20 -12.42 11.49 9.74
N CYS A 21 -12.87 11.66 8.49
CA CYS A 21 -12.84 10.62 7.45
C CYS A 21 -11.99 11.03 6.23
N GLN A 22 -11.00 11.91 6.40
CA GLN A 22 -10.11 12.27 5.30
C GLN A 22 -8.73 11.66 5.54
N SER A 23 -8.31 10.82 4.59
CA SER A 23 -6.97 10.26 4.60
C SER A 23 -5.93 11.38 4.66
N THR A 24 -4.82 11.17 5.35
CA THR A 24 -3.74 12.16 5.44
C THR A 24 -3.02 12.31 4.09
N ARG A 25 -2.16 13.33 3.95
CA ARG A 25 -1.30 13.47 2.77
C ARG A 25 -0.34 12.28 2.63
N GLU A 26 0.18 11.80 3.76
CA GLU A 26 1.14 10.69 3.83
C GLU A 26 0.47 9.37 3.39
N GLU A 27 -0.75 9.11 3.88
CA GLU A 27 -1.57 7.94 3.48
C GLU A 27 -1.87 7.92 1.98
N ARG A 28 -2.20 9.08 1.38
CA ARG A 28 -2.41 9.18 -0.07
C ARG A 28 -1.14 8.88 -0.86
N ILE A 29 0.01 9.35 -0.40
CA ILE A 29 1.30 9.07 -1.04
C ILE A 29 1.56 7.57 -1.00
N LEU A 30 1.42 6.97 0.19
CA LEU A 30 1.58 5.53 0.40
C LEU A 30 0.67 4.74 -0.55
N PHE A 31 -0.64 4.99 -0.53
CA PHE A 31 -1.58 4.31 -1.41
C PHE A 31 -1.24 4.45 -2.90
N ASN A 32 -0.93 5.66 -3.36
CA ASN A 32 -0.66 5.93 -4.76
C ASN A 32 0.60 5.24 -5.28
N ILE A 33 1.66 5.13 -4.47
CA ILE A 33 2.87 4.40 -4.86
C ILE A 33 2.54 2.93 -5.07
N HIS A 34 1.84 2.28 -4.13
CA HIS A 34 1.47 0.86 -4.24
C HIS A 34 0.63 0.55 -5.48
N VAL A 35 -0.37 1.40 -5.78
CA VAL A 35 -1.20 1.25 -6.98
C VAL A 35 -0.36 1.47 -8.25
N THR A 36 0.56 2.44 -8.23
CA THR A 36 1.45 2.72 -9.37
C THR A 36 2.39 1.54 -9.64
N ASP A 37 2.98 0.98 -8.60
CA ASP A 37 3.90 -0.15 -8.68
C ASP A 37 3.24 -1.42 -9.22
N ARG A 38 2.03 -1.75 -8.75
CA ARG A 38 1.22 -2.85 -9.30
C ARG A 38 0.91 -2.63 -10.79
N ARG A 39 0.68 -1.38 -11.21
CA ARG A 39 0.48 -1.02 -12.63
C ARG A 39 1.78 -1.11 -13.44
N LEU A 40 2.92 -0.77 -12.88
CA LEU A 40 4.23 -0.93 -13.54
C LEU A 40 4.51 -2.40 -13.83
N LEU A 41 4.28 -3.28 -12.84
CA LEU A 41 4.39 -4.72 -13.01
C LEU A 41 3.48 -5.24 -14.12
N ALA A 42 2.18 -4.88 -14.08
CA ALA A 42 1.21 -5.28 -15.10
C ALA A 42 1.56 -4.81 -16.53
N LYS A 43 2.35 -3.74 -16.66
CA LYS A 43 2.78 -3.15 -17.93
C LYS A 43 4.16 -3.61 -18.39
N CYS A 44 4.72 -4.67 -17.80
CA CYS A 44 6.07 -5.16 -18.10
C CYS A 44 7.15 -4.08 -17.92
N LYS A 45 7.02 -3.23 -16.89
CA LYS A 45 7.99 -2.18 -16.56
C LYS A 45 8.88 -2.50 -15.37
N VAL A 46 8.70 -3.67 -14.76
CA VAL A 46 9.57 -4.19 -13.70
C VAL A 46 10.54 -5.18 -14.33
N PRO A 47 11.85 -4.89 -14.38
CA PRO A 47 12.85 -5.77 -14.99
C PRO A 47 12.83 -7.18 -14.37
N GLU A 48 13.00 -8.19 -15.22
CA GLU A 48 13.11 -9.62 -14.84
C GLU A 48 11.89 -10.24 -14.15
N GLN A 49 10.82 -9.47 -13.95
CA GLN A 49 9.57 -9.94 -13.35
C GLN A 49 8.52 -10.14 -14.45
N PRO A 50 7.86 -11.30 -14.51
CA PRO A 50 6.77 -11.50 -15.45
C PRO A 50 5.56 -10.66 -15.06
N LYS A 51 4.72 -10.32 -16.03
CA LYS A 51 3.45 -9.67 -15.71
C LYS A 51 2.41 -10.71 -15.24
N PRO A 52 1.48 -10.30 -14.37
CA PRO A 52 0.36 -11.14 -13.95
C PRO A 52 -0.64 -11.42 -15.10
N ILE A 53 -1.28 -12.59 -15.11
CA ILE A 53 -2.32 -12.99 -16.09
C ILE A 53 -3.59 -12.14 -16.00
N ASN A 54 -3.98 -11.80 -14.77
CA ASN A 54 -5.05 -10.86 -14.51
C ASN A 54 -4.44 -9.52 -14.10
N PRO A 55 -5.07 -8.38 -14.42
CA PRO A 55 -4.73 -7.13 -13.77
C PRO A 55 -4.73 -7.40 -12.26
N ILE A 56 -3.58 -7.23 -11.61
CA ILE A 56 -3.51 -7.37 -10.17
C ILE A 56 -4.56 -6.42 -9.60
N ASN A 57 -5.53 -6.97 -8.86
CA ASN A 57 -6.69 -6.24 -8.34
C ASN A 57 -6.25 -4.87 -7.84
N GLU A 58 -6.93 -3.82 -8.32
CA GLU A 58 -6.63 -2.47 -7.87
C GLU A 58 -6.93 -2.41 -6.37
N LEU A 59 -5.89 -2.12 -5.59
CA LEU A 59 -6.01 -2.02 -4.14
C LEU A 59 -7.06 -0.96 -3.80
N SER A 60 -7.92 -1.27 -2.84
CA SER A 60 -8.82 -0.32 -2.23
C SER A 60 -8.27 0.12 -0.89
N TRP A 61 -8.39 1.41 -0.58
CA TRP A 61 -8.08 1.90 0.75
C TRP A 61 -9.06 1.35 1.77
N ASP A 62 -8.55 1.00 2.94
CA ASP A 62 -9.30 0.44 4.04
C ASP A 62 -8.94 1.17 5.35
N ASP A 63 -9.93 1.87 5.92
CA ASP A 63 -9.74 2.71 7.09
C ASP A 63 -9.46 1.90 8.36
N ASP A 64 -10.01 0.68 8.46
CA ASP A 64 -9.77 -0.19 9.61
C ASP A 64 -8.33 -0.72 9.57
N LEU A 65 -7.81 -1.11 8.39
CA LEU A 65 -6.39 -1.44 8.21
C LEU A 65 -5.48 -0.23 8.47
N ALA A 66 -5.91 0.98 8.12
CA ALA A 66 -5.15 2.20 8.39
C ALA A 66 -5.09 2.51 9.89
N GLU A 67 -6.19 2.30 10.63
CA GLU A 67 -6.21 2.43 12.08
C GLU A 67 -5.24 1.43 12.73
N LEU A 68 -5.21 0.19 12.26
CA LEU A 68 -4.26 -0.81 12.75
C LEU A 68 -2.80 -0.43 12.47
N ALA A 69 -2.51 0.05 11.26
CA ALA A 69 -1.20 0.61 10.92
C ALA A 69 -0.84 1.78 11.84
N SER A 70 -1.81 2.64 12.17
CA SER A 70 -1.62 3.77 13.08
C SER A 70 -1.30 3.32 14.51
N ARG A 71 -2.04 2.34 15.05
CA ARG A 71 -1.77 1.73 16.36
C ARG A 71 -0.34 1.17 16.43
N GLN A 72 0.10 0.45 15.40
CA GLN A 72 1.47 -0.06 15.33
C GLN A 72 2.52 1.04 15.20
N ALA A 73 2.26 2.06 14.39
CA ALA A 73 3.15 3.19 14.19
C ALA A 73 3.34 4.00 15.49
N MET A 74 2.26 4.21 16.25
CA MET A 74 2.31 4.81 17.60
C MET A 74 3.07 3.96 18.61
N ALA A 75 3.05 2.64 18.45
CA ALA A 75 3.84 1.71 19.26
C ALA A 75 5.32 1.63 18.83
N CYS A 76 5.73 2.35 17.77
CA CYS A 76 7.09 2.39 17.25
C CYS A 76 7.69 1.00 17.00
N ASN A 77 6.89 0.09 16.43
CA ASN A 77 7.25 -1.33 16.31
C ASN A 77 7.45 -1.77 14.85
N LEU A 78 8.68 -2.18 14.50
CA LEU A 78 9.07 -2.66 13.16
C LEU A 78 8.77 -4.15 12.91
N SER A 79 8.02 -4.82 13.77
CA SER A 79 7.70 -6.23 13.58
C SER A 79 6.67 -6.41 12.47
N SER A 80 6.97 -7.31 11.53
CA SER A 80 6.00 -7.78 10.53
C SER A 80 4.93 -8.74 11.10
N GLN A 81 4.95 -8.98 12.42
CA GLN A 81 4.04 -9.86 13.15
C GLN A 81 3.28 -9.15 14.29
N TYR A 82 3.39 -7.82 14.38
CA TYR A 82 2.78 -7.04 15.45
C TYR A 82 1.28 -7.31 15.58
N ASN A 83 0.86 -7.88 16.71
CA ASN A 83 -0.52 -8.24 17.06
C ASN A 83 -1.33 -8.91 15.94
N LYS A 84 -0.65 -9.62 15.03
CA LYS A 84 -1.25 -10.12 13.80
C LYS A 84 -2.49 -10.99 14.05
N GLN A 85 -2.41 -11.92 15.00
CA GLN A 85 -3.54 -12.81 15.32
C GLN A 85 -4.76 -12.06 15.89
N GLU A 86 -4.53 -11.01 16.66
CA GLU A 86 -5.59 -10.18 17.24
C GLU A 86 -6.25 -9.34 16.14
N VAL A 87 -5.42 -8.77 15.25
CA VAL A 87 -5.87 -8.06 14.05
C VAL A 87 -6.71 -8.95 13.15
N GLU A 88 -6.24 -10.15 12.84
CA GLU A 88 -6.97 -11.08 11.97
C GLU A 88 -8.31 -11.50 12.59
N LYS A 89 -8.40 -11.58 13.93
CA LYS A 89 -9.64 -11.83 14.65
C LYS A 89 -10.59 -10.63 14.61
N GLU A 90 -10.06 -9.41 14.74
CA GLU A 90 -10.82 -8.15 14.66
C GLU A 90 -11.37 -7.95 13.23
N TYR A 91 -10.58 -8.28 12.21
CA TYR A 91 -10.87 -8.02 10.80
C TYR A 91 -11.46 -9.21 10.02
N ARG A 92 -11.47 -10.42 10.60
CA ARG A 92 -11.97 -11.68 10.02
C ARG A 92 -11.29 -12.10 8.70
N ASP A 93 -10.09 -11.60 8.42
CA ASP A 93 -9.27 -11.95 7.26
C ASP A 93 -7.79 -12.07 7.69
N THR A 94 -6.95 -12.63 6.81
CA THR A 94 -5.49 -12.73 7.04
C THR A 94 -4.78 -11.45 6.61
N VAL A 95 -3.76 -11.00 7.35
CA VAL A 95 -3.08 -9.74 7.05
C VAL A 95 -1.58 -9.87 6.76
N GLY A 96 -1.06 -8.96 5.94
CA GLY A 96 0.37 -8.77 5.70
C GLY A 96 0.80 -7.42 6.22
N ILE A 97 2.02 -7.32 6.74
CA ILE A 97 2.54 -6.08 7.31
C ILE A 97 3.90 -5.78 6.66
N ASN A 98 4.03 -4.59 6.09
CA ASN A 98 5.33 -3.99 5.75
C ASN A 98 5.61 -2.85 6.73
N THR A 99 6.86 -2.76 7.19
CA THR A 99 7.33 -1.70 8.09
C THR A 99 8.70 -1.19 7.66
N ALA A 100 8.98 0.09 7.89
CA ALA A 100 10.29 0.68 7.60
C ALA A 100 10.64 1.75 8.63
N ASP A 101 11.91 1.77 9.04
CA ASP A 101 12.56 2.89 9.74
C ASP A 101 13.18 3.80 8.68
N ASN A 102 12.46 4.84 8.29
CA ASN A 102 12.90 5.76 7.24
C ASN A 102 12.29 7.16 7.41
N ALA A 103 13.10 8.21 7.27
CA ALA A 103 12.65 9.60 7.32
C ALA A 103 11.86 10.03 6.06
N ASP A 104 12.04 9.33 4.94
CA ASP A 104 11.35 9.59 3.67
C ASP A 104 10.39 8.44 3.33
N ILE A 105 9.11 8.78 3.25
CA ILE A 105 8.02 7.84 2.97
C ILE A 105 8.16 7.22 1.56
N THR A 106 8.58 8.00 0.57
CA THR A 106 8.75 7.53 -0.81
C THR A 106 9.92 6.57 -0.87
N ASN A 107 11.05 6.92 -0.24
CA ASN A 107 12.21 6.04 -0.15
C ASN A 107 11.88 4.71 0.52
N ALA A 108 11.10 4.73 1.61
CA ALA A 108 10.65 3.52 2.29
C ALA A 108 9.91 2.56 1.34
N VAL A 109 8.89 3.05 0.64
CA VAL A 109 8.09 2.22 -0.26
C VAL A 109 8.87 1.81 -1.50
N ASP A 110 9.66 2.72 -2.06
CA ASP A 110 10.54 2.40 -3.19
C ASP A 110 11.54 1.30 -2.82
N SER A 111 12.07 1.31 -1.59
CA SER A 111 13.00 0.27 -1.14
C SER A 111 12.32 -1.10 -1.04
N TRP A 112 11.09 -1.16 -0.52
CA TRP A 112 10.27 -2.37 -0.53
C TRP A 112 10.01 -2.88 -1.95
N PHE A 113 9.63 -2.00 -2.87
CA PHE A 113 9.34 -2.40 -4.24
C PHE A 113 10.60 -2.89 -4.96
N ASN A 114 11.73 -2.20 -4.76
CA ASN A 114 13.03 -2.54 -5.34
C ASN A 114 13.56 -3.92 -4.95
N GLU A 115 13.01 -4.56 -3.91
CA GLU A 115 13.32 -5.95 -3.61
C GLU A 115 12.89 -6.93 -4.72
N TYR A 116 12.18 -6.48 -5.76
CA TYR A 116 11.99 -7.27 -6.99
C TYR A 116 13.32 -7.78 -7.56
N LYS A 117 14.42 -7.02 -7.36
CA LYS A 117 15.79 -7.39 -7.78
C LYS A 117 16.35 -8.57 -6.99
N LEU A 118 15.75 -8.85 -5.84
CA LEU A 118 16.15 -9.91 -4.91
C LEU A 118 15.19 -11.10 -4.97
N TYR A 119 14.19 -11.09 -5.87
CA TYR A 119 13.21 -12.15 -6.04
C TYR A 119 13.29 -12.82 -7.40
N ASP A 120 13.51 -14.13 -7.41
CA ASP A 120 13.33 -14.97 -8.58
C ASP A 120 11.90 -15.53 -8.59
N TYR A 121 11.08 -15.05 -9.53
CA TYR A 121 9.71 -15.50 -9.70
C TYR A 121 9.61 -16.97 -10.14
N LYS A 122 10.53 -17.45 -10.98
CA LYS A 122 10.48 -18.80 -11.55
C LYS A 122 10.67 -19.85 -10.46
N THR A 123 11.67 -19.66 -9.61
CA THR A 123 11.96 -20.56 -8.47
C THR A 123 11.13 -20.21 -7.23
N ASN A 124 10.48 -19.04 -7.20
CA ASN A 124 9.78 -18.48 -6.04
C ASN A 124 10.73 -18.31 -4.83
N THR A 125 11.97 -17.88 -5.06
CA THR A 125 12.97 -17.70 -4.00
C THR A 125 13.45 -16.27 -3.92
N CYS A 126 13.67 -15.79 -2.70
CA CYS A 126 14.44 -14.58 -2.46
C CYS A 126 15.95 -14.90 -2.43
N LEU A 127 16.81 -13.90 -2.67
CA LEU A 127 18.27 -14.04 -2.50
C LEU A 127 18.64 -14.50 -1.08
N ASN A 128 18.05 -13.84 -0.07
CA ASN A 128 17.96 -14.36 1.30
C ASN A 128 16.49 -14.45 1.71
N PRO A 129 16.11 -15.35 2.64
CA PRO A 129 14.70 -15.67 2.91
C PRO A 129 13.75 -14.50 3.22
N GLU A 130 14.25 -13.39 3.77
CA GLU A 130 13.45 -12.22 4.14
C GLU A 130 13.57 -11.04 3.16
N ASP A 131 14.56 -11.06 2.26
CA ASP A 131 14.99 -9.89 1.47
C ASP A 131 14.01 -9.45 0.39
N CYS A 132 13.00 -10.26 0.09
CA CYS A 132 12.02 -9.96 -0.96
C CYS A 132 10.57 -9.97 -0.50
N LEU A 133 10.36 -10.10 0.81
CA LEU A 133 9.01 -10.26 1.35
C LEU A 133 8.22 -8.96 1.30
N HIS A 134 8.85 -7.79 1.34
CA HIS A 134 8.11 -6.54 1.21
C HIS A 134 7.60 -6.38 -0.22
N TYR A 135 8.44 -6.63 -1.22
CA TYR A 135 8.01 -6.66 -2.62
C TYR A 135 6.88 -7.66 -2.84
N LYS A 136 7.02 -8.90 -2.37
CA LYS A 136 5.97 -9.93 -2.53
C LYS A 136 4.62 -9.48 -1.95
N ARG A 137 4.59 -8.79 -0.81
CA ARG A 137 3.35 -8.24 -0.23
C ARG A 137 2.76 -7.13 -1.10
N MET A 138 3.58 -6.21 -1.59
CA MET A 138 3.11 -5.10 -2.44
C MET A 138 2.40 -5.60 -3.71
N VAL A 139 2.98 -6.61 -4.36
CA VAL A 139 2.45 -7.18 -5.61
C VAL A 139 1.56 -8.41 -5.42
N TRP A 140 1.11 -8.66 -4.18
CA TRP A 140 0.25 -9.80 -3.88
C TRP A 140 -1.12 -9.65 -4.54
N SER A 141 -1.38 -10.50 -5.55
CA SER A 141 -2.60 -10.48 -6.38
C SER A 141 -3.88 -10.66 -5.60
N LYS A 142 -3.85 -11.47 -4.54
CA LYS A 142 -5.02 -11.72 -3.70
C LYS A 142 -5.31 -10.59 -2.71
N SER A 143 -4.38 -9.67 -2.49
CA SER A 143 -4.65 -8.52 -1.61
C SER A 143 -5.54 -7.54 -2.33
N GLU A 144 -6.69 -7.24 -1.74
CA GLU A 144 -7.71 -6.33 -2.24
C GLU A 144 -7.68 -5.00 -1.49
N PHE A 145 -7.24 -5.02 -0.23
CA PHE A 145 -7.28 -3.89 0.67
C PHE A 145 -5.89 -3.52 1.18
N ILE A 146 -5.69 -2.22 1.38
CA ILE A 146 -4.49 -1.65 2.00
C ILE A 146 -4.88 -0.52 2.94
N GLY A 147 -4.21 -0.45 4.08
CA GLY A 147 -4.26 0.69 4.99
C GLY A 147 -2.87 0.95 5.56
N CYS A 148 -2.45 2.20 5.58
CA CYS A 148 -1.10 2.57 6.00
C CYS A 148 -1.13 3.73 6.99
N SER A 149 -0.03 3.90 7.73
CA SER A 149 0.19 5.03 8.61
C SER A 149 1.67 5.36 8.74
N VAL A 150 1.96 6.60 9.11
CA VAL A 150 3.30 7.07 9.48
C VAL A 150 3.29 7.44 10.97
N GLY A 151 4.34 7.06 11.68
CA GLY A 151 4.54 7.36 13.10
C GLY A 151 5.81 8.17 13.32
N ARG A 152 5.79 9.08 14.28
CA ARG A 152 6.97 9.81 14.75
C ARG A 152 7.42 9.17 16.05
N CYS A 153 8.66 8.73 16.11
CA CYS A 153 9.20 7.93 17.20
C CYS A 153 10.50 8.56 17.69
N ALA A 154 10.78 8.45 18.99
CA ALA A 154 12.06 8.90 19.53
C ALA A 154 13.15 7.88 19.20
N GLU A 155 14.41 8.35 19.26
CA GLU A 155 15.54 7.44 19.41
C GLU A 155 15.58 6.91 20.86
N PRO A 156 16.01 5.66 21.09
CA PRO A 156 16.66 4.75 20.14
C PRO A 156 15.72 3.78 19.41
N GLU A 157 14.40 3.85 19.63
CA GLU A 157 13.43 2.89 19.08
C GLU A 157 13.43 2.88 17.54
N ILE A 158 13.46 4.07 16.93
CA ILE A 158 13.46 4.27 15.47
C ILE A 158 14.56 5.28 15.14
N LYS A 159 15.58 4.85 14.41
CA LYS A 159 16.81 5.62 14.18
C LYS A 159 16.59 6.87 13.34
N THR A 160 15.64 6.81 12.40
CA THR A 160 15.32 7.96 11.55
C THR A 160 14.28 8.89 12.17
N GLY A 161 13.76 8.55 13.36
CA GLY A 161 12.67 9.26 14.03
C GLY A 161 11.29 9.07 13.37
N GLN A 162 11.19 8.24 12.33
CA GLN A 162 9.97 8.00 11.59
C GLN A 162 9.82 6.52 11.19
N ILE A 163 8.63 5.97 11.45
CA ILE A 163 8.24 4.63 11.04
C ILE A 163 7.12 4.72 10.01
N ILE A 164 7.20 3.91 8.95
CA ILE A 164 6.14 3.72 7.96
C ILE A 164 5.58 2.31 8.15
N VAL A 165 4.26 2.17 8.19
CA VAL A 165 3.57 0.89 8.36
C VAL A 165 2.47 0.76 7.31
N CYS A 166 2.39 -0.37 6.61
CA CYS A 166 1.30 -0.71 5.70
C CYS A 166 0.78 -2.12 5.97
N TYR A 167 -0.53 -2.23 6.16
CA TYR A 167 -1.28 -3.47 6.27
C TYR A 167 -1.94 -3.80 4.93
N TYR A 168 -1.99 -5.09 4.59
CA TYR A 168 -2.61 -5.62 3.37
C TYR A 168 -3.53 -6.77 3.72
N SER A 169 -4.68 -6.86 3.05
CA SER A 169 -5.63 -7.97 3.24
C SER A 169 -6.35 -8.35 1.93
N PRO A 170 -6.68 -9.63 1.70
CA PRO A 170 -6.18 -10.80 2.44
C PRO A 170 -4.74 -11.14 2.06
N MET A 171 -3.97 -11.64 3.03
CA MET A 171 -2.57 -12.02 2.83
C MET A 171 -2.21 -13.31 3.57
N THR A 172 -1.88 -14.35 2.81
CA THR A 172 -1.52 -15.67 3.34
C THR A 172 -0.31 -16.26 2.63
N SER A 173 0.49 -17.05 3.36
CA SER A 173 1.61 -17.84 2.81
C SER A 173 2.59 -17.08 1.90
N VAL A 174 2.91 -15.83 2.23
CA VAL A 174 3.78 -14.96 1.42
C VAL A 174 5.16 -15.58 1.16
N LYS A 175 5.73 -16.30 2.13
CA LYS A 175 7.03 -16.96 1.96
C LYS A 175 6.94 -18.11 0.95
N ASP A 176 5.88 -18.90 1.03
CA ASP A 176 5.80 -20.20 0.35
C ASP A 176 5.18 -20.13 -1.04
N SER A 177 4.49 -19.04 -1.38
CA SER A 177 3.71 -18.93 -2.63
C SER A 177 4.16 -17.76 -3.52
N ARG A 178 3.92 -17.88 -4.83
CA ARG A 178 4.13 -16.77 -5.78
C ARG A 178 3.10 -15.67 -5.53
N PRO A 179 3.47 -14.39 -5.67
CA PRO A 179 2.56 -13.28 -5.40
C PRO A 179 1.42 -13.14 -6.39
N TYR A 180 1.60 -13.64 -7.61
CA TYR A 180 0.61 -13.63 -8.68
C TYR A 180 0.85 -14.80 -9.62
N GLU A 181 -0.10 -15.03 -10.54
CA GLU A 181 0.03 -15.99 -11.64
C GLU A 181 0.49 -15.26 -12.90
N GLU A 182 1.42 -15.84 -13.66
CA GLU A 182 2.05 -15.21 -14.83
C GLU A 182 1.16 -15.29 -16.07
N ASP A 183 1.14 -14.21 -16.88
CA ASP A 183 0.53 -14.22 -18.22
C ASP A 183 1.46 -14.92 -19.24
N VAL A 184 1.47 -16.25 -19.22
CA VAL A 184 2.31 -17.05 -20.14
C VAL A 184 1.92 -16.89 -21.62
N ASN A 185 0.69 -16.45 -21.90
CA ASN A 185 0.20 -16.27 -23.27
C ASN A 185 0.69 -14.95 -23.89
N HIS A 186 1.02 -13.97 -23.05
CA HIS A 186 1.54 -12.67 -23.49
C HIS A 186 2.78 -12.30 -22.67
N PRO A 187 3.91 -13.02 -22.83
CA PRO A 187 5.09 -12.78 -22.03
C PRO A 187 5.62 -11.35 -22.20
N CYS A 188 6.23 -10.81 -21.14
CA CYS A 188 6.92 -9.54 -21.24
C CYS A 188 8.06 -9.64 -22.27
N PRO A 189 8.29 -8.57 -23.06
CA PRO A 189 9.39 -8.57 -24.00
C PRO A 189 10.71 -8.74 -23.25
N PRO A 190 11.69 -9.47 -23.81
CA PRO A 190 13.00 -9.57 -23.20
C PRO A 190 13.58 -8.15 -23.04
N PRO A 191 14.36 -7.90 -21.97
CA PRO A 191 15.02 -6.62 -21.81
C PRO A 191 15.89 -6.34 -23.05
N PRO A 192 15.96 -5.08 -23.51
CA PRO A 192 16.89 -4.71 -24.58
C PRO A 192 18.30 -5.17 -24.21
N PRO A 193 19.12 -5.64 -25.17
CA PRO A 193 20.51 -5.95 -24.88
C PRO A 193 21.18 -4.72 -24.27
N GLU A 194 21.85 -4.91 -23.12
CA GLU A 194 22.51 -3.84 -22.38
C GLU A 194 23.45 -3.08 -23.31
N THR A 195 23.02 -1.91 -23.74
CA THR A 195 23.89 -0.96 -24.44
C THR A 195 24.23 0.10 -23.42
N THR A 196 25.47 0.07 -22.94
CA THR A 196 26.03 1.03 -22.00
C THR A 196 25.90 2.43 -22.57
N THR A 197 24.81 3.12 -22.22
CA THR A 197 24.53 4.49 -22.65
C THR A 197 24.43 5.35 -21.40
N ILE A 198 25.36 6.30 -21.31
CA ILE A 198 25.40 7.32 -20.27
C ILE A 198 24.22 8.25 -20.52
N VAL A 199 23.21 8.24 -19.66
CA VAL A 199 22.04 9.14 -19.78
C VAL A 199 22.11 10.25 -18.74
N VAL A 200 22.14 11.48 -19.24
CA VAL A 200 22.06 12.76 -18.52
C VAL A 200 20.61 12.98 -18.03
N PRO A 201 20.37 13.49 -16.82
CA PRO A 201 19.00 13.59 -16.29
C PRO A 201 18.23 14.73 -16.98
N THR A 202 17.04 14.42 -17.51
CA THR A 202 16.06 15.44 -17.94
C THR A 202 14.75 15.23 -17.19
N THR A 203 14.31 16.27 -16.51
CA THR A 203 13.12 16.31 -15.67
C THR A 203 11.87 16.41 -16.56
N THR A 204 10.92 15.48 -16.42
CA THR A 204 9.59 15.60 -17.05
C THR A 204 8.51 15.61 -15.96
N LYS A 205 7.61 16.58 -16.04
CA LYS A 205 6.46 16.76 -15.14
C LYS A 205 5.36 15.76 -15.48
N ILE A 206 4.80 15.11 -14.46
CA ILE A 206 3.66 14.20 -14.58
C ILE A 206 2.36 15.01 -14.53
N VAL A 207 1.48 14.79 -15.50
CA VAL A 207 0.10 15.29 -15.54
C VAL A 207 -0.82 14.17 -15.04
N ILE A 208 -1.62 14.45 -14.02
CA ILE A 208 -2.58 13.50 -13.43
C ILE A 208 -3.98 13.82 -13.98
N THR A 209 -4.63 12.84 -14.60
CA THR A 209 -6.05 12.88 -14.97
C THR A 209 -6.81 11.88 -14.11
N THR A 210 -7.95 12.29 -13.57
CA THR A 210 -8.81 11.48 -12.68
C THR A 210 -9.93 10.79 -13.46
N GLU A 211 -10.18 9.51 -13.15
CA GLU A 211 -11.39 8.78 -13.52
C GLU A 211 -12.06 8.18 -12.25
N LYS A 212 -13.33 7.82 -12.39
CA LYS A 212 -14.40 7.72 -11.39
C LYS A 212 -14.40 6.36 -10.65
N LEU A 213 -14.53 6.36 -9.32
CA LEU A 213 -14.59 5.17 -8.45
C LEU A 213 -16.03 4.69 -8.18
N GLU A 214 -16.24 3.37 -8.14
CA GLU A 214 -17.49 2.69 -7.76
C GLU A 214 -17.46 2.09 -6.33
N MET A 215 -18.63 1.70 -5.81
CA MET A 215 -18.85 1.32 -4.40
C MET A 215 -18.46 -0.14 -4.08
N GLY A 216 -17.87 -0.36 -2.90
CA GLY A 216 -17.52 -1.69 -2.37
C GLY A 216 -18.59 -2.31 -1.44
N PRO A 217 -18.53 -3.63 -1.17
CA PRO A 217 -19.69 -4.45 -0.76
C PRO A 217 -20.02 -4.57 0.76
N TYR A 218 -19.26 -4.01 1.72
CA TYR A 218 -19.36 -4.46 3.13
C TYR A 218 -19.94 -3.49 4.19
N GLY A 219 -20.90 -2.63 3.83
CA GLY A 219 -22.02 -2.31 4.73
C GLY A 219 -21.78 -1.80 6.16
N ARG A 220 -20.68 -1.10 6.49
CA ARG A 220 -20.63 -0.17 7.64
C ARG A 220 -20.79 1.27 7.15
N TYR A 221 -21.41 2.12 7.95
CA TYR A 221 -21.66 3.53 7.60
C TYR A 221 -20.34 4.25 7.34
N ARG A 222 -19.94 4.28 6.06
CA ARG A 222 -18.92 5.16 5.54
C ARG A 222 -19.42 6.58 5.74
N CYS A 223 -18.60 7.46 6.30
CA CYS A 223 -18.78 8.86 5.92
C CYS A 223 -18.58 8.90 4.41
N LYS A 224 -19.65 9.21 3.67
CA LYS A 224 -19.54 9.58 2.26
C LYS A 224 -18.79 10.91 2.20
N CYS A 225 -17.48 10.89 2.40
CA CYS A 225 -16.62 11.97 1.99
C CYS A 225 -16.44 11.83 0.48
N THR A 226 -17.50 12.19 -0.27
CA THR A 226 -17.30 12.58 -1.67
C THR A 226 -16.44 13.84 -1.64
N CYS A 227 -15.14 13.71 -1.88
CA CYS A 227 -14.36 14.81 -2.40
C CYS A 227 -14.97 15.16 -3.77
N LYS A 228 -15.80 16.19 -3.80
CA LYS A 228 -16.24 16.89 -5.01
C LYS A 228 -15.81 18.35 -4.86
N PRO A 229 -15.50 19.01 -5.99
CA PRO A 229 -14.46 20.04 -6.14
C PRO A 229 -14.60 21.26 -5.22
#